data_AF-A0A848Q6L1-F1
#
_entry.id   AF-A0A848Q6L1-F1
#
_cell.length_a   1.000
_cell.length_b   1.000
_cell.length_c   1.000
_cell.angle_alpha   90.00
_cell.angle_beta   90.00
_cell.angle_gamma   90.00
#
_symmetry.space_group_name_H-M   'P 1'
#
loop_
_entity.id
_entity.type
_entity.pdbx_description
1 polymer ?
#
loop_
_entity_poly.entity_id
_entity_poly.type
_entity_poly.pdbx_seq_one_letter_code
_entity_poly.pdbx_strand_id
1 'polypeptide(L)' 'VFPCSALSDAQTGRIAIYYGGADTVTSLAFTTVEEVISYIKKYAR' A
#
# COMPACT_ATOMS: atom_id res chain seq x y z
N VAL A 1 7.01 7.63 -8.22
CA VAL A 1 6.02 7.12 -7.25
C VAL A 1 6.73 6.96 -5.93
N PHE A 2 6.33 7.71 -4.91
CA PHE A 2 7.00 7.71 -3.60
C PHE A 2 5.97 7.61 -2.46
N PRO A 3 5.80 6.45 -1.81
CA PRO A 3 4.81 6.29 -0.74
C PRO A 3 5.27 6.98 0.55
N CYS A 4 4.37 7.72 1.20
CA CYS A 4 4.68 8.48 2.41
C CYS A 4 3.83 8.09 3.62
N SER A 5 2.61 7.59 3.42
CA SER A 5 1.73 7.16 4.51
C SER A 5 0.73 6.10 4.05
N ALA A 6 0.16 5.38 5.02
CA ALA A 6 -0.91 4.43 4.78
C ALA A 6 -1.91 4.46 5.93
N LEU A 7 -3.20 4.35 5.60
CA LEU A 7 -4.25 3.99 6.54
C LEU A 7 -4.56 2.50 6.39
N SER A 8 -4.65 1.79 7.51
CA SER A 8 -4.99 0.37 7.54
C SER A 8 -6.20 0.15 8.45
N ASP A 9 -7.20 -0.54 7.92
CA ASP A 9 -8.38 -0.97 8.66
C ASP A 9 -8.16 -2.39 9.19
N ALA A 10 -7.99 -2.52 10.50
CA ALA A 10 -7.69 -3.80 11.14
C ALA A 10 -8.82 -4.83 11.03
N GLN A 11 -10.08 -4.40 10.88
CA GLN A 11 -11.22 -5.33 10.80
C GLN A 11 -11.31 -6.00 9.43
N THR A 12 -11.03 -5.25 8.36
CA THR A 12 -11.17 -5.74 6.98
C THR A 12 -9.84 -6.05 6.29
N GLY A 13 -8.72 -5.62 6.88
CA GLY A 13 -7.40 -5.74 6.29
C GLY A 13 -7.16 -4.81 5.10
N ARG A 14 -8.07 -3.87 4.79
CA ARG A 14 -7.89 -2.90 3.69
C ARG A 14 -6.76 -1.93 4.01
N ILE A 15 -6.01 -1.56 2.98
CA ILE A 15 -4.95 -0.55 3.05
C ILE A 15 -5.20 0.49 1.95
N ALA A 16 -5.17 1.77 2.34
CA ALA A 16 -5.07 2.90 1.42
C ALA A 16 -3.70 3.54 1.57
N ILE A 17 -2.92 3.59 0.49
CA ILE A 17 -1.56 4.13 0.47
C ILE A 17 -1.58 5.49 -0.21
N TYR A 18 -1.10 6.51 0.49
CA TYR A 18 -0.90 7.85 -0.05
C TYR A 18 0.54 7.97 -0.55
N TYR A 19 0.69 8.40 -1.81
CA TYR A 19 2.00 8.50 -2.44
C TYR A 19 2.13 9.75 -3.32
N GLY A 20 3.35 10.26 -3.43
CA GLY A 20 3.72 11.32 -4.35
C GLY A 20 3.77 10.82 -5.80
N GLY A 21 3.04 11.50 -6.68
CA GLY A 21 3.05 11.34 -8.13
C GLY A 21 3.92 12.40 -8.78
N ALA A 22 5.07 11.97 -9.33
CA ALA A 22 6.02 12.82 -10.06
C ALA A 22 6.36 14.14 -9.34
N ASP A 23 6.56 14.09 -8.03
CA ASP A 23 6.89 15.25 -7.16
C ASP A 23 5.93 16.43 -7.28
N THR A 24 4.70 16.19 -7.77
CA THR A 24 3.74 17.24 -8.14
C THR A 24 2.41 17.04 -7.44
N VAL A 25 1.90 15.81 -7.41
CA VAL A 25 0.56 15.49 -6.88
C VAL A 25 0.62 14.45 -5.78
N THR A 26 -0.43 14.41 -4.96
CA THR A 26 -0.69 13.29 -4.04
C THR A 26 -1.75 12.38 -4.65
N SER A 27 -1.47 11.08 -4.68
CA SER A 27 -2.32 10.05 -5.28
C SER A 27 -2.57 8.90 -4.28
N LEU A 28 -3.56 8.06 -4.59
CA LEU A 28 -3.91 6.89 -3.78
C LEU A 28 -3.76 5.58 -4.55
N ALA A 29 -3.40 4.52 -3.84
CA ALA A 29 -3.48 3.12 -4.28
C ALA A 29 -4.11 2.26 -3.18
N PHE A 30 -4.69 1.12 -3.57
CA PHE A 30 -5.41 0.22 -2.66
C PHE A 30 -4.89 -1.21 -2.76
N THR A 31 -4.87 -1.91 -1.63
CA THR A 31 -4.58 -3.34 -1.52
C THR A 31 -5.09 -3.86 -0.17
N THR A 32 -4.77 -5.10 0.20
CA THR A 32 -5.05 -5.69 1.51
C THR A 32 -3.79 -6.23 2.17
N VAL A 33 -3.79 -6.29 3.51
CA VAL A 33 -2.68 -6.84 4.30
C VAL A 33 -2.38 -8.28 3.89
N GLU A 34 -3.41 -9.11 3.73
CA GLU A 34 -3.29 -10.52 3.35
C GLU A 34 -2.59 -10.68 1.99
N GLU A 35 -3.03 -9.91 0.98
CA GLU A 35 -2.46 -9.94 -0.37
C GLU A 35 -1.00 -9.51 -0.38
N VAL A 36 -0.67 -8.38 0.26
CA VAL A 36 0.70 -7.85 0.31
C VAL A 36 1.64 -8.82 1.02
N ILE A 37 1.25 -9.34 2.18
CA ILE A 37 2.09 -10.27 2.94
C ILE A 37 2.28 -11.58 2.17
N SER A 38 1.23 -12.13 1.58
CA SER A 38 1.30 -13.35 0.77
C SER A 38 2.23 -13.16 -0.43
N TYR A 39 2.11 -12.04 -1.14
CA TYR A 39 2.98 -11.71 -2.26
C TYR A 39 4.45 -11.59 -1.84
N ILE A 40 4.74 -10.84 -0.77
CA ILE A 40 6.10 -10.68 -0.24
C ILE A 40 6.69 -12.04 0.12
N LYS A 41 5.96 -12.90 0.84
CA LYS A 41 6.46 -14.23 1.23
C LYS A 41 6.72 -15.13 0.02
N LYS A 42 5.85 -15.09 -1.00
CA LYS A 42 5.98 -15.91 -2.21
C LYS A 42 7.20 -15.55 -3.06
N TYR A 43 7.58 -14.27 -3.07
CA TYR A 43 8.65 -13.74 -3.93
C TYR A 43 9.86 -13.19 -3.15
N ALA A 44 9.93 -13.43 -1.84
CA ALA A 44 11.10 -13.11 -1.03
C ALA A 44 12.30 -13.90 -1.55
N ARG A 45 13.37 -13.17 -1.92
CA ARG A 45 14.67 -13.75 -2.29
C ARG A 45 15.53 -13.94 -1.05
#